data_AF-A0A5S9R3L1-F1
#
_entry.id   AF-A0A5S9R3L1-F1
#
_cell.length_a   1.000
_cell.length_b   1.000
_cell.length_c   1.000
_cell.angle_alpha   90.00
_cell.angle_beta   90.00
_cell.angle_gamma   90.00
#
_symmetry.space_group_name_H-M   'P 1'
#
loop_
_entity.id
_entity.type
_entity.pdbx_description
1 polymer ?
#
loop_
_entity_poly.entity_id
_entity_poly.type
_entity_poly.pdbx_seq_one_letter_code
_entity_poly.pdbx_strand_id
1 'polypeptide(L)'
;MSTAIATHLHAVAGQGCTPSRGIVRVLVAAWRRRRSLCTCGWSGPPRMTRAGSILDAHLHAARAGCHPAVPLVDVDIGRRP
;
A
#
# COMPACT_ATOMS: atom_id res chain seq x y z
N MET A 1 -15.53 34.32 11.43
CA MET A 1 -14.54 33.59 12.25
C MET A 1 -14.63 32.12 11.85
N SER A 2 -13.57 31.59 11.26
CA SER A 2 -13.55 30.33 10.49
C SER A 2 -13.76 29.06 11.32
N THR A 3 -14.53 28.17 10.70
CA THR A 3 -14.95 26.81 11.05
C THR A 3 -13.78 25.87 11.35
N ALA A 4 -13.76 25.25 12.53
CA ALA A 4 -12.91 24.09 12.82
C ALA A 4 -13.66 22.81 12.44
N ILE A 5 -13.32 22.21 11.29
CA ILE A 5 -13.82 20.89 10.91
C ILE A 5 -12.90 19.86 11.56
N ALA A 6 -13.31 19.35 12.72
CA ALA A 6 -12.68 18.20 13.36
C ALA A 6 -13.00 16.95 12.52
N THR A 7 -12.11 16.57 11.60
CA THR A 7 -12.22 15.32 10.86
C THR A 7 -11.80 14.15 11.77
N HIS A 8 -12.78 13.55 12.45
CA HIS A 8 -12.61 12.22 13.05
C HIS A 8 -12.50 11.18 11.94
N LEU A 9 -11.28 10.73 11.64
CA LEU A 9 -11.04 9.57 10.79
C LEU A 9 -11.35 8.30 11.60
N HIS A 10 -12.44 7.61 11.25
CA HIS A 10 -12.79 6.31 11.80
C HIS A 10 -11.71 5.26 11.47
N ALA A 11 -11.11 4.70 12.51
CA ALA A 11 -10.30 3.50 12.43
C ALA A 11 -11.22 2.29 12.14
N VAL A 12 -11.05 1.67 10.98
CA VAL A 12 -11.67 0.38 10.66
C VAL A 12 -10.60 -0.69 10.79
N ALA A 13 -10.83 -1.57 11.77
CA ALA A 13 -10.36 -2.95 11.93
C ALA A 13 -8.96 -3.31 11.41
N GLY A 14 -8.06 -3.55 12.35
CA GLY A 14 -6.68 -3.95 12.14
C GLY A 14 -6.49 -5.36 11.57
N GLN A 15 -5.40 -5.48 10.82
CA GLN A 15 -4.55 -6.68 10.82
C GLN A 15 -3.18 -6.21 11.33
N GLY A 16 -2.63 -6.93 12.31
CA GLY A 16 -1.55 -6.51 13.19
C GLY A 16 -0.23 -6.16 12.50
N CYS A 17 -0.12 -4.93 12.04
CA CYS A 17 1.14 -4.30 11.64
C CYS A 17 1.69 -3.64 12.90
N THR A 18 2.73 -4.23 13.51
CA THR A 18 3.52 -3.55 14.55
C THR A 18 3.95 -2.19 14.00
N PRO A 19 3.88 -1.08 14.77
CA PRO A 19 4.33 0.23 14.35
C PRO A 19 5.84 0.19 14.10
N SER A 20 6.19 -0.24 12.89
CA SER A 20 7.52 -0.45 12.41
C SER A 20 7.58 0.24 11.06
N ARG A 21 8.76 0.78 10.73
CA ARG A 21 9.07 1.46 9.46
C ARG A 21 9.09 0.46 8.30
N GLY A 22 7.98 -0.24 8.08
CA GLY A 22 7.84 -1.22 7.03
C GLY A 22 8.00 -0.57 5.67
N ILE A 23 8.49 -1.35 4.70
CA ILE A 23 8.62 -0.89 3.32
C ILE A 23 7.46 -1.47 2.51
N VAL A 24 6.65 -0.60 1.92
CA VAL A 24 5.53 -0.99 1.06
C VAL A 24 5.95 -0.96 -0.41
N ARG A 25 5.61 -2.04 -1.13
CA ARG A 25 5.84 -2.17 -2.57
C ARG A 25 4.58 -2.64 -3.30
N VAL A 26 4.52 -2.38 -4.59
CA VAL A 26 3.47 -2.87 -5.49
C VAL A 26 4.08 -3.90 -6.42
N LEU A 27 3.62 -5.14 -6.33
CA LEU A 27 3.98 -6.21 -7.27
C LEU A 27 3.07 -6.15 -8.49
N VAL A 28 3.67 -6.05 -9.68
CA VAL A 28 2.98 -6.17 -10.96
C VAL A 28 3.49 -7.43 -11.66
N ALA A 29 2.73 -8.52 -11.58
CA ALA A 29 3.03 -9.76 -12.29
C ALA A 29 2.32 -9.80 -13.67
N ALA A 30 2.92 -10.50 -14.63
CA ALA A 30 2.47 -10.60 -16.02
C ALA A 30 1.02 -11.10 -16.20
N TRP A 31 0.44 -11.79 -15.21
CA TRP A 31 -0.94 -12.28 -15.23
C TRP A 31 -1.77 -11.77 -14.05
N ARG A 32 -2.51 -10.67 -14.29
CA ARG A 32 -3.72 -10.21 -13.57
C ARG A 32 -3.67 -10.01 -12.04
N ARG A 33 -2.55 -10.22 -11.35
CA ARG A 33 -2.46 -10.00 -9.89
C ARG A 33 -1.54 -8.82 -9.60
N ARG A 34 -2.16 -7.65 -9.44
CA ARG A 34 -1.53 -6.43 -8.93
C ARG A 34 -1.87 -6.34 -7.46
N ARG A 35 -0.85 -6.41 -6.60
CA ARG A 35 -1.03 -6.37 -5.14
C ARG A 35 0.02 -5.50 -4.50
N SER A 36 -0.39 -4.74 -3.50
CA SER A 36 0.52 -4.04 -2.61
C SER A 36 0.84 -4.92 -1.40
N LEU A 37 2.10 -4.90 -0.97
CA LEU A 37 2.59 -5.67 0.17
C LEU A 37 3.51 -4.77 0.99
N CYS A 38 3.42 -4.87 2.31
CA CYS A 38 4.30 -4.19 3.24
C CYS A 38 5.07 -5.20 4.09
N THR A 39 6.35 -4.92 4.37
CA THR A 39 7.14 -5.76 5.29
C THR A 39 6.63 -5.76 6.73
N CYS A 40 5.71 -4.85 7.08
CA CYS A 40 5.01 -4.89 8.36
C CYS A 40 3.89 -5.95 8.43
N GLY A 41 3.71 -6.76 7.39
CA GLY A 41 2.71 -7.84 7.33
C GLY A 41 1.40 -7.46 6.63
N TRP A 42 1.21 -6.19 6.29
CA TRP A 42 0.02 -5.75 5.56
C TRP A 42 0.04 -6.18 4.09
N SER A 43 -1.12 -6.64 3.60
CA SER A 43 -1.37 -6.95 2.19
C SER A 43 -2.59 -6.18 1.70
N GLY A 44 -2.45 -5.45 0.59
CA GLY A 44 -3.54 -4.69 0.00
C GLY A 44 -4.51 -5.57 -0.79
N PRO A 45 -5.75 -5.07 -1.02
CA PRO A 45 -6.74 -5.78 -1.80
C PRO A 45 -6.28 -6.00 -3.25
N PRO A 46 -6.69 -7.09 -3.91
CA PRO A 46 -6.39 -7.29 -5.31
C PRO A 46 -7.03 -6.18 -6.15
N ARG A 47 -6.24 -5.53 -7.00
CA ARG A 47 -6.74 -4.48 -7.91
C ARG A 47 -6.57 -4.88 -9.36
N MET A 48 -7.54 -4.52 -10.18
CA MET A 48 -7.41 -4.66 -11.64
C MET A 48 -6.46 -3.61 -12.22
N THR A 49 -6.36 -2.42 -11.64
CA THR A 49 -5.53 -1.31 -12.14
C THR A 49 -4.25 -1.13 -11.32
N ARG A 50 -3.14 -0.77 -11.98
CA ARG A 50 -1.88 -0.43 -11.31
C ARG A 50 -2.05 0.77 -10.38
N ALA A 51 -2.78 1.80 -10.85
CA ALA A 51 -3.05 3.00 -10.09
C ALA A 51 -3.76 2.72 -8.75
N GLY A 52 -4.73 1.79 -8.73
CA GLY A 52 -5.40 1.37 -7.50
C GLY A 52 -4.42 0.77 -6.48
N SER A 53 -3.54 -0.14 -6.91
CA SER A 53 -2.54 -0.73 -6.01
C SER A 53 -1.52 0.28 -5.50
N ILE A 54 -1.15 1.28 -6.32
CA ILE A 54 -0.28 2.40 -5.91
C ILE A 54 -0.96 3.25 -4.85
N LEU A 55 -2.23 3.60 -5.05
CA LEU A 55 -3.01 4.36 -4.07
C LEU A 55 -3.11 3.62 -2.74
N ASP A 56 -3.44 2.33 -2.75
CA ASP A 56 -3.53 1.52 -1.54
C ASP A 56 -2.19 1.49 -0.79
N ALA A 57 -1.07 1.37 -1.50
CA ALA A 57 0.26 1.38 -0.91
C ALA A 57 0.58 2.72 -0.21
N HIS A 58 0.29 3.86 -0.86
CA HIS A 58 0.51 5.17 -0.25
C HIS A 58 -0.43 5.44 0.93
N LEU A 59 -1.69 5.05 0.84
CA LEU A 59 -2.64 5.15 1.95
C LEU A 59 -2.17 4.32 3.15
N HIS A 60 -1.68 3.11 2.92
CA HIS A 60 -1.10 2.30 3.99
C HIS A 60 0.14 2.95 4.60
N ALA A 61 1.09 3.41 3.78
CA ALA A 61 2.29 4.12 4.25
C ALA A 61 1.94 5.30 5.15
N ALA A 62 1.03 6.17 4.72
CA ALA A 62 0.59 7.33 5.48
C ALA A 62 -0.13 6.95 6.79
N ARG A 63 -0.99 5.92 6.77
CA ARG A 63 -1.78 5.52 7.96
C ARG A 63 -0.97 4.75 8.99
N ALA A 64 -0.01 3.93 8.55
CA ALA A 64 0.77 3.04 9.41
C ALA A 64 2.17 3.56 9.75
N GLY A 65 2.57 4.72 9.21
CA GLY A 65 3.94 5.22 9.36
C GLY A 65 5.00 4.36 8.64
N CYS A 66 4.58 3.62 7.61
CA CYS A 66 5.46 2.84 6.74
C CYS A 66 5.98 3.71 5.59
N HIS A 67 7.03 3.26 4.89
CA HIS A 67 7.63 3.99 3.78
C HIS A 67 7.40 3.29 2.43
N PRO A 68 7.08 4.03 1.36
CA PRO A 68 7.13 3.50 0.00
C PRO A 68 8.54 3.01 -0.36
N ALA A 69 8.63 1.87 -1.04
CA ALA A 69 9.86 1.43 -1.68
C ALA A 69 10.29 2.42 -2.79
N VAL A 70 11.57 2.39 -3.14
CA VAL A 70 12.12 3.11 -4.30
C VAL A 70 12.88 2.10 -5.17
N PRO A 71 12.34 1.71 -6.34
CA PRO A 71 11.04 2.09 -6.89
C PRO A 71 9.86 1.46 -6.12
N LEU A 72 8.72 2.17 -6.04
CA LEU A 72 7.50 1.66 -5.39
C LEU A 72 6.93 0.45 -6.13
N VAL A 73 7.06 0.43 -7.45
CA VAL A 73 6.50 -0.61 -8.31
C VAL A 73 7.61 -1.57 -8.71
N ASP A 74 7.47 -2.80 -8.26
CA ASP A 74 8.32 -3.93 -8.58
C ASP A 74 7.63 -4.71 -9.70
N VAL A 75 8.19 -4.59 -10.91
CA VAL A 75 7.63 -5.18 -12.13
C VAL A 75 8.40 -6.45 -12.43
N ASP A 76 7.72 -7.59 -12.28
CA ASP A 76 8.23 -8.86 -12.80
C ASP A 76 7.88 -8.91 -14.30
N ILE A 77 8.65 -8.17 -15.10
CA ILE A 77 8.62 -8.25 -16.56
C ILE A 77 9.28 -9.59 -16.89
N GLY A 78 8.47 -10.64 -16.88
CA GLY A 78 8.88 -12.05 -16.96
C GLY A 78 10.30 -12.23 -17.45
N ARG A 79 11.19 -12.65 -16.55
CA ARG A 79 12.53 -13.12 -16.89
C ARG A 79 12.38 -14.09 -18.07
N ARG A 80 12.75 -13.62 -19.26
CA ARG A 80 12.87 -14.46 -20.46
C ARG A 80 13.86 -15.58 -20.08
N PRO A 81 13.53 -16.87 -20.30
CA PRO A 81 14.49 -17.95 -20.09
C PRO A 81 15.73 -17.74 -20.95
#